data_AF-F8L192-F1
#
_entry.id   AF-F8L192-F1
#
_cell.length_a   1.000
_cell.length_b   1.000
_cell.length_c   1.000
_cell.angle_alpha   90.00
_cell.angle_beta   90.00
_cell.angle_gamma   90.00
#
_symmetry.space_group_name_H-M   'P 1'
#
loop_
_entity.id
_entity.type
_entity.pdbx_description
1 polymer ?
#
loop_
_entity_poly.entity_id
_entity_poly.type
_entity_poly.pdbx_seq_one_letter_code
_entity_poly.pdbx_strand_id
1 'polypeptide(L)'
;MPETFLSDSIVRSANALIEEKFALIPCGSSTETSNYQIEKISLSFTSLTPLSLEELRKLLMRCSEEIVHLINSQETYCLFLKNIPFSQEDLKIAIHNCRTDDNEDPSQIIFAILSGQVLTYQSNESKYTETYDRAIKKIFTGASGTDLSEDYSSEDE
;
A
#
# COMPACT_ATOMS: atom_id res chain seq x y z
N MET A 1 -17.07 20.67 -13.36
CA MET A 1 -15.86 21.06 -12.64
C MET A 1 -14.72 20.20 -13.16
N PRO A 2 -13.62 20.78 -13.69
CA PRO A 2 -12.54 20.02 -14.32
C PRO A 2 -11.77 19.10 -13.36
N GLU A 3 -11.75 19.42 -12.06
CA GLU A 3 -11.07 18.61 -11.03
C GLU A 3 -11.67 17.22 -10.84
N THR A 4 -13.01 17.10 -10.82
CA THR A 4 -13.67 15.79 -10.66
C THR A 4 -13.32 14.85 -11.81
N PHE A 5 -13.22 15.38 -13.04
CA PHE A 5 -12.79 14.58 -14.19
C PHE A 5 -11.34 14.14 -14.09
N LEU A 6 -10.48 14.96 -13.48
CA LEU A 6 -9.07 14.63 -13.33
C LEU A 6 -8.83 13.66 -12.17
N SER A 7 -9.48 13.85 -11.02
CA SER A 7 -9.43 12.89 -9.92
C SER A 7 -9.88 11.50 -10.38
N ASP A 8 -10.97 11.45 -11.16
CA ASP A 8 -11.47 10.21 -11.74
C ASP A 8 -10.49 9.62 -12.77
N SER A 9 -9.79 10.48 -13.52
CA SER A 9 -8.77 10.04 -14.48
C SER A 9 -7.54 9.45 -13.77
N ILE A 10 -7.06 10.07 -12.70
CA ILE A 10 -5.92 9.57 -11.92
C ILE A 10 -6.28 8.21 -11.30
N VAL A 11 -7.42 8.14 -10.61
CA VAL A 11 -7.90 6.91 -9.97
C VAL A 11 -8.07 5.79 -10.99
N ARG A 12 -8.68 6.08 -12.15
CA ARG A 12 -8.88 5.07 -13.21
C ARG A 12 -7.56 4.57 -13.77
N SER A 13 -6.61 5.46 -14.01
CA SER A 13 -5.29 5.10 -14.53
C SER A 13 -4.49 4.28 -13.52
N ALA A 14 -4.54 4.65 -12.24
CA ALA A 14 -3.92 3.91 -11.16
C ALA A 14 -4.55 2.52 -11.00
N ASN A 15 -5.88 2.42 -10.98
CA ASN A 15 -6.56 1.13 -10.88
C ASN A 15 -6.23 0.21 -12.04
N ALA A 16 -6.26 0.71 -13.28
CA ALA A 16 -5.92 -0.07 -14.46
C ALA A 16 -4.46 -0.57 -14.43
N LEU A 17 -3.52 0.30 -14.03
CA LEU A 17 -2.11 -0.06 -13.87
C LEU A 17 -1.91 -1.21 -12.88
N ILE A 18 -2.56 -1.12 -11.70
CA ILE A 18 -2.40 -2.10 -10.64
C ILE A 18 -3.09 -3.42 -10.97
N GLU A 19 -4.27 -3.38 -11.57
CA GLU A 19 -4.99 -4.56 -12.03
C GLU A 19 -4.17 -5.36 -13.05
N GLU A 20 -3.61 -4.67 -14.06
CA GLU A 20 -2.79 -5.29 -15.10
C GLU A 20 -1.48 -5.87 -14.55
N LYS A 21 -0.76 -5.12 -13.70
CA LYS A 21 0.58 -5.51 -13.24
C LYS A 21 0.60 -6.52 -12.10
N PHE A 22 -0.40 -6.49 -11.22
CA PHE A 22 -0.35 -7.20 -9.94
C PHE A 22 -1.49 -8.18 -9.71
N ALA A 23 -2.39 -8.36 -10.68
CA ALA A 23 -3.54 -9.27 -10.59
C ALA A 23 -4.39 -9.00 -9.33
N LEU A 24 -4.59 -7.70 -9.04
CA LEU A 24 -5.40 -7.19 -7.95
C LEU A 24 -6.69 -6.60 -8.51
N ILE A 25 -7.84 -6.95 -7.93
CA ILE A 25 -9.13 -6.40 -8.38
C ILE A 25 -9.39 -5.07 -7.65
N PRO A 26 -9.57 -3.95 -8.36
CA PRO A 26 -10.00 -2.69 -7.73
C PRO A 26 -11.37 -2.85 -7.07
N CYS A 27 -11.49 -2.48 -5.80
CA CYS A 27 -12.73 -2.62 -5.03
C CYS A 27 -13.18 -1.32 -4.32
N GLY A 28 -12.38 -0.25 -4.39
CA GLY A 28 -12.75 1.04 -3.85
C GLY A 28 -11.70 2.11 -4.14
N SER A 29 -12.14 3.36 -4.15
CA SER A 29 -11.25 4.50 -4.32
C SER A 29 -11.87 5.77 -3.75
N SER A 30 -11.05 6.66 -3.21
CA SER A 30 -11.46 8.01 -2.85
C SER A 30 -10.32 9.00 -3.07
N THR A 31 -10.66 10.27 -3.26
CA THR A 31 -9.71 11.37 -3.26
C THR A 31 -10.13 12.37 -2.20
N GLU A 32 -9.16 12.90 -1.47
CA GLU A 32 -9.36 14.00 -0.54
C GLU A 32 -8.86 15.27 -1.22
N THR A 33 -9.73 16.26 -1.33
CA THR A 33 -9.46 17.53 -2.00
C THR A 33 -9.68 18.70 -1.06
N SER A 34 -8.81 19.70 -1.18
CA SER A 34 -8.88 20.96 -0.45
C SER A 34 -8.42 22.08 -1.36
N ASN A 35 -9.11 23.22 -1.33
CA ASN A 35 -8.80 24.37 -2.18
C ASN A 35 -8.58 23.99 -3.66
N TYR A 36 -9.42 23.09 -4.18
CA TYR A 36 -9.36 22.62 -5.57
C TYR A 36 -8.10 21.79 -5.94
N GLN A 37 -7.37 21.31 -4.93
CA GLN A 37 -6.18 20.48 -5.08
C GLN A 37 -6.37 19.13 -4.38
N ILE A 38 -5.84 18.06 -4.99
CA ILE A 38 -5.82 16.71 -4.45
C ILE A 38 -4.73 16.63 -3.38
N GLU A 39 -5.13 16.36 -2.15
CA GLU A 39 -4.22 16.15 -1.02
C GLU A 39 -3.88 14.68 -0.84
N LYS A 40 -4.87 13.80 -1.03
CA LYS A 40 -4.70 12.37 -0.78
C LYS A 40 -5.46 11.53 -1.78
N ILE A 41 -4.87 10.42 -2.16
CA ILE A 41 -5.51 9.38 -2.98
C ILE A 41 -5.57 8.10 -2.15
N SER A 42 -6.75 7.51 -2.05
CA SER A 42 -6.96 6.21 -1.42
C SER A 42 -7.45 5.21 -2.44
N LEU A 43 -6.78 4.07 -2.55
CA LEU A 43 -7.15 2.97 -3.45
C LEU A 43 -7.25 1.68 -2.65
N SER A 44 -8.29 0.90 -2.93
CA SER A 44 -8.53 -0.39 -2.28
C SER A 44 -8.63 -1.48 -3.34
N PHE A 45 -8.02 -2.61 -3.04
CA PHE A 45 -7.97 -3.77 -3.91
C PHE A 45 -8.29 -5.06 -3.17
N THR A 46 -8.73 -6.07 -3.89
CA THR A 46 -8.87 -7.44 -3.40
C THR A 46 -7.89 -8.35 -4.13
N SER A 47 -7.16 -9.20 -3.40
CA SER A 47 -6.31 -10.21 -4.03
C SER A 47 -7.13 -11.35 -4.62
N LEU A 48 -6.66 -11.95 -5.71
CA LEU A 48 -7.31 -13.11 -6.33
C LEU A 48 -7.03 -14.42 -5.60
N THR A 49 -5.91 -14.47 -4.88
CA THR A 49 -5.44 -15.63 -4.12
C THR A 49 -4.97 -15.18 -2.74
N PRO A 50 -4.94 -16.07 -1.74
CA PRO A 50 -4.39 -15.73 -0.44
C PRO A 50 -2.90 -15.43 -0.55
N LEU A 51 -2.50 -14.32 0.04
CA LEU A 51 -1.13 -13.83 0.05
C LEU A 51 -0.54 -13.93 1.46
N SER A 52 0.73 -14.32 1.54
CA SER A 52 1.50 -14.24 2.77
C SER A 52 1.77 -12.78 3.17
N LEU A 53 2.18 -12.57 4.43
CA LEU A 53 2.58 -11.26 4.93
C LEU A 53 3.72 -10.65 4.08
N GLU A 54 4.67 -11.46 3.63
CA GLU A 54 5.78 -11.00 2.80
C GLU A 54 5.35 -10.60 1.39
N GLU A 55 4.42 -11.34 0.78
CA GLU A 55 3.85 -11.00 -0.51
C GLU A 55 3.03 -9.71 -0.43
N LEU A 56 2.21 -9.55 0.61
CA LEU A 56 1.46 -8.32 0.87
C LEU A 56 2.39 -7.13 1.07
N ARG A 57 3.51 -7.30 1.80
CA ARG A 57 4.54 -6.26 1.93
C ARG A 57 5.10 -5.83 0.58
N LYS A 58 5.54 -6.81 -0.22
CA LYS A 58 6.10 -6.55 -1.56
C LYS A 58 5.07 -5.87 -2.47
N LEU A 59 3.81 -6.30 -2.41
CA LEU A 59 2.73 -5.73 -3.21
C LEU A 59 2.41 -4.29 -2.80
N LEU A 60 2.22 -4.00 -1.51
CA LEU A 60 1.96 -2.63 -1.04
C LEU A 60 3.07 -1.67 -1.48
N MET A 61 4.33 -2.09 -1.35
CA MET A 61 5.46 -1.28 -1.77
C MET A 61 5.49 -1.05 -3.28
N ARG A 62 5.43 -2.14 -4.08
CA ARG A 62 5.46 -2.02 -5.54
C ARG A 62 4.28 -1.22 -6.08
N CYS A 63 3.08 -1.43 -5.56
CA CYS A 63 1.91 -0.65 -5.94
C CYS A 63 2.14 0.84 -5.62
N SER A 64 2.68 1.15 -4.44
CA SER A 64 2.96 2.54 -4.05
C SER A 64 3.96 3.23 -4.98
N GLU A 65 5.05 2.55 -5.34
CA GLU A 65 6.08 3.08 -6.23
C GLU A 65 5.51 3.32 -7.62
N GLU A 66 4.75 2.36 -8.16
CA GLU A 66 4.13 2.44 -9.48
C GLU A 66 3.09 3.56 -9.57
N ILE A 67 2.24 3.72 -8.54
CA ILE A 67 1.24 4.78 -8.50
C ILE A 67 1.90 6.16 -8.36
N VAL A 68 2.89 6.29 -7.47
CA VAL A 68 3.64 7.54 -7.30
C VAL A 68 4.37 7.91 -8.59
N HIS A 69 4.98 6.93 -9.26
CA HIS A 69 5.64 7.15 -10.55
C HIS A 69 4.64 7.57 -11.64
N LEU A 70 3.52 6.87 -11.78
CA LEU A 70 2.47 7.20 -12.73
C LEU A 70 2.00 8.65 -12.55
N ILE A 71 1.69 9.05 -11.31
CA ILE A 71 1.18 10.38 -11.01
C ILE A 71 2.19 11.47 -11.35
N ASN A 72 3.43 11.31 -10.89
CA ASN A 72 4.48 12.30 -11.12
C ASN A 72 4.96 12.35 -12.58
N SER A 73 4.77 11.27 -13.36
CA SER A 73 5.14 11.24 -14.78
C SER A 73 4.19 12.05 -15.68
N GLN A 74 3.01 12.40 -15.18
CA GLN A 74 1.97 13.10 -15.93
C GLN A 74 1.91 14.57 -15.50
N GLU A 75 2.43 15.45 -16.34
CA GLU A 75 2.43 16.91 -16.07
C GLU A 75 1.03 17.45 -15.77
N THR A 76 0.01 16.91 -16.44
CA THR A 76 -1.39 17.29 -16.23
C THR A 76 -1.88 16.96 -14.83
N TYR A 77 -1.42 15.86 -14.22
CA TYR A 77 -1.82 15.49 -12.86
C TYR A 77 -1.15 16.39 -11.83
N CYS A 78 0.13 16.71 -12.05
CA CYS A 78 0.92 17.54 -11.15
C CYS A 78 0.27 18.91 -10.86
N LEU A 79 -0.40 19.52 -11.85
CA LEU A 79 -1.06 20.83 -11.70
C LEU A 79 -2.16 20.86 -10.63
N PHE A 80 -2.71 19.71 -10.25
CA PHE A 80 -3.85 19.61 -9.35
C PHE A 80 -3.48 18.93 -8.03
N LEU A 81 -2.20 18.65 -7.79
CA LEU A 81 -1.74 18.11 -6.52
C LEU A 81 -1.44 19.24 -5.55
N LYS A 82 -1.78 19.03 -4.28
CA LYS A 82 -1.37 19.93 -3.20
C LYS A 82 0.13 19.84 -2.95
N ASN A 83 0.67 18.62 -2.97
CA ASN A 83 2.08 18.33 -2.74
C ASN A 83 2.73 17.83 -4.03
N ILE A 84 3.83 18.47 -4.43
CA ILE A 84 4.60 18.12 -5.62
C ILE A 84 6.09 18.01 -5.22
N PRO A 85 6.77 16.88 -5.48
CA PRO A 85 6.22 15.67 -6.09
C PRO A 85 5.19 14.97 -5.18
N PHE A 86 4.24 14.25 -5.80
CA PHE A 86 3.38 13.32 -5.09
C PHE A 86 4.23 12.24 -4.42
N SER A 87 3.89 11.84 -3.21
CA SER A 87 4.69 10.88 -2.43
C SER A 87 3.81 9.81 -1.78
N GLN A 88 4.45 8.84 -1.12
CA GLN A 88 3.78 7.83 -0.31
C GLN A 88 3.02 8.43 0.88
N GLU A 89 3.33 9.67 1.29
CA GLU A 89 2.57 10.37 2.33
C GLU A 89 1.16 10.77 1.86
N ASP A 90 1.05 11.05 0.56
CA ASP A 90 -0.18 11.48 -0.12
C ASP A 90 -1.01 10.27 -0.61
N LEU A 91 -0.53 9.05 -0.37
CA LEU A 91 -1.12 7.82 -0.87
C LEU A 91 -1.58 6.91 0.26
N LYS A 92 -2.76 6.32 0.08
CA LYS A 92 -3.25 5.19 0.86
C LYS A 92 -3.59 4.03 -0.06
N ILE A 93 -3.02 2.87 0.20
CA ILE A 93 -3.34 1.62 -0.50
C ILE A 93 -3.87 0.63 0.52
N ALA A 94 -5.01 0.02 0.24
CA ALA A 94 -5.57 -1.07 1.04
C ALA A 94 -5.69 -2.32 0.17
N ILE A 95 -5.29 -3.48 0.71
CA ILE A 95 -5.44 -4.78 0.08
C ILE A 95 -6.25 -5.68 1.02
N HIS A 96 -7.43 -6.06 0.59
CA HIS A 96 -8.24 -7.12 1.16
C HIS A 96 -7.69 -8.46 0.66
N ASN A 97 -7.14 -9.25 1.58
CA ASN A 97 -6.54 -10.52 1.21
C ASN A 97 -7.64 -11.58 1.07
N CYS A 98 -7.63 -12.30 -0.05
CA CYS A 98 -8.50 -13.45 -0.25
C CYS A 98 -8.23 -14.50 0.84
N ARG A 99 -9.30 -15.10 1.36
CA ARG A 99 -9.21 -16.23 2.28
C ARG A 99 -9.31 -17.54 1.48
N THR A 100 -8.54 -18.54 1.90
CA THR A 100 -8.84 -19.94 1.58
C THR A 100 -9.90 -20.42 2.54
N ASP A 101 -11.05 -20.87 2.05
CA ASP A 101 -12.10 -21.43 2.91
C ASP A 101 -11.68 -22.75 3.60
N ASP A 102 -12.40 -23.02 4.71
CA ASP A 102 -12.48 -24.23 5.57
C ASP A 102 -11.43 -24.50 6.67
N ASN A 103 -10.39 -23.70 6.80
CA ASN A 103 -9.63 -23.63 8.06
C ASN A 103 -9.18 -22.18 8.28
N GLU A 104 -9.93 -21.45 9.10
CA GLU A 104 -9.57 -20.11 9.55
C GLU A 104 -8.28 -20.19 10.37
N ASP A 105 -7.13 -20.23 9.70
CA ASP A 105 -5.86 -19.92 10.35
C ASP A 105 -5.99 -18.48 10.87
N PRO A 106 -6.12 -18.28 12.19
CA PRO A 106 -6.43 -16.97 12.72
C PRO A 106 -5.21 -16.02 12.59
N SER A 107 -4.04 -16.57 12.27
CA SER A 107 -2.82 -15.84 11.95
C SER A 107 -2.77 -15.34 10.50
N GLN A 108 -3.66 -15.82 9.62
CA GLN A 108 -3.73 -15.37 8.23
C GLN A 108 -4.04 -13.86 8.18
N ILE A 109 -3.23 -13.12 7.43
CA ILE A 109 -3.47 -11.70 7.20
C ILE A 109 -4.71 -11.55 6.32
N ILE A 110 -5.72 -10.86 6.81
CA ILE A 110 -6.98 -10.59 6.12
C ILE A 110 -6.95 -9.24 5.42
N PHE A 111 -6.07 -8.33 5.86
CA PHE A 111 -6.04 -6.96 5.40
C PHE A 111 -4.65 -6.34 5.56
N ALA A 112 -4.21 -5.60 4.55
CA ALA A 112 -2.97 -4.85 4.58
C ALA A 112 -3.18 -3.42 4.07
N ILE A 113 -2.57 -2.44 4.73
CA ILE A 113 -2.68 -1.02 4.38
C ILE A 113 -1.30 -0.40 4.34
N LEU A 114 -1.04 0.43 3.33
CA LEU A 114 -0.04 1.49 3.37
C LEU A 114 -0.75 2.83 3.53
N SER A 115 -0.34 3.65 4.49
CA SER A 115 -0.80 5.05 4.62
C SER A 115 0.30 5.87 5.28
N GLY A 116 0.73 6.97 4.66
CA GLY A 116 1.60 7.92 5.34
C GLY A 116 2.96 7.32 5.77
N GLN A 117 3.55 6.44 4.95
CA GLN A 117 4.77 5.66 5.25
C GLN A 117 4.63 4.53 6.29
N VAL A 118 3.42 4.22 6.75
CA VAL A 118 3.20 3.10 7.68
C VAL A 118 2.47 1.97 6.98
N LEU A 119 3.05 0.77 7.05
CA LEU A 119 2.42 -0.47 6.65
C LEU A 119 1.74 -1.09 7.87
N THR A 120 0.47 -1.45 7.73
CA THR A 120 -0.33 -2.11 8.75
C THR A 120 -0.87 -3.40 8.18
N TYR A 121 -0.76 -4.48 8.93
CA TYR A 121 -1.26 -5.80 8.58
C TYR A 121 -2.17 -6.26 9.70
N GLN A 122 -3.31 -6.83 9.33
CA GLN A 122 -4.31 -7.29 10.26
C GLN A 122 -4.69 -8.73 9.92
N SER A 123 -4.67 -9.58 10.95
CA SER A 123 -5.29 -10.90 10.98
C SER A 123 -6.53 -10.85 11.88
N ASN A 124 -7.16 -12.00 12.15
CA ASN A 124 -8.28 -12.05 13.10
C ASN A 124 -7.81 -11.85 14.55
N GLU A 125 -6.57 -12.26 14.89
CA GLU A 125 -6.05 -12.23 16.26
C GLU A 125 -5.09 -11.06 16.53
N SER A 126 -4.40 -10.59 15.51
CA SER A 126 -3.28 -9.66 15.69
C SER A 126 -3.25 -8.55 14.66
N LYS A 127 -2.62 -7.45 15.07
CA LYS A 127 -2.30 -6.31 14.23
C LYS A 127 -0.81 -6.05 14.33
N TYR A 128 -0.15 -6.02 13.19
CA TYR A 128 1.28 -5.73 13.07
C TYR A 128 1.48 -4.48 12.24
N THR A 129 2.46 -3.65 12.62
CA THR A 129 2.81 -2.43 11.89
C THR A 129 4.31 -2.33 11.68
N GLU A 130 4.69 -1.71 10.57
CA GLU A 130 6.08 -1.34 10.31
C GLU A 130 6.17 -0.09 9.44
N THR A 131 7.33 0.57 9.49
CA THR A 131 7.61 1.72 8.63
C THR A 131 7.99 1.27 7.22
N TYR A 132 7.75 2.13 6.25
CA TYR A 132 8.13 1.93 4.84
C TYR A 132 9.62 1.60 4.69
N ASP A 133 10.49 2.33 5.38
CA ASP A 133 11.94 2.07 5.38
C ASP A 133 12.30 0.69 5.93
N ARG A 134 11.60 0.23 6.98
CA ARG A 134 11.81 -1.11 7.53
C ARG A 134 11.35 -2.18 6.55
N ALA A 135 10.22 -1.96 5.87
CA ALA A 135 9.71 -2.85 4.84
C ALA A 135 10.69 -2.94 3.65
N ILE A 136 11.20 -1.81 3.17
CA ILE A 136 12.28 -1.74 2.16
C ILE A 136 13.46 -2.58 2.60
N LYS A 137 14.01 -2.32 3.79
CA LYS A 137 15.19 -3.04 4.28
C LYS A 137 14.97 -4.54 4.25
N LYS A 138 13.82 -5.05 4.70
CA LYS A 138 13.50 -6.49 4.66
C LYS A 138 13.46 -7.07 3.25
N ILE A 139 12.96 -6.32 2.26
CA ILE A 139 12.94 -6.77 0.86
C ILE A 139 14.37 -6.86 0.29
N PHE A 140 15.22 -5.89 0.60
CA PHE A 140 16.59 -5.85 0.08
C PHE A 140 17.59 -6.72 0.86
N THR A 141 17.41 -6.89 2.16
CA THR A 141 18.26 -7.76 3.01
C THR A 141 17.83 -9.22 2.98
N GLY A 142 16.59 -9.54 2.60
CA GLY A 142 16.15 -10.91 2.33
C GLY A 142 16.84 -11.60 1.14
N ALA A 143 17.75 -10.91 0.43
CA ALA A 143 18.64 -11.46 -0.60
C ALA A 143 20.06 -11.77 -0.10
N SER A 144 20.39 -11.51 1.17
CA SER A 144 21.65 -11.89 1.80
C SER A 144 21.36 -12.59 3.12
N GLY A 145 21.77 -13.85 3.22
CA GLY A 145 21.43 -14.73 4.34
C GLY A 145 21.82 -14.20 5.72
N THR A 146 21.13 -14.76 6.72
CA THR A 146 21.52 -14.88 8.12
C THR A 146 22.12 -13.62 8.77
N ASP A 147 21.32 -12.94 9.59
CA ASP A 147 21.80 -12.71 10.95
C ASP A 147 20.64 -12.69 11.94
N LEU A 148 20.64 -13.70 12.82
CA LEU A 148 19.89 -13.72 14.06
C LEU A 148 20.75 -12.97 15.07
N SER A 149 20.33 -11.80 15.51
CA SER A 149 20.68 -11.32 16.85
C SER A 149 19.41 -10.88 17.55
N GLU A 150 18.97 -11.78 18.42
CA GLU A 150 18.01 -11.55 19.49
C GLU A 150 18.57 -10.45 20.41
N ASP A 151 17.86 -9.33 20.55
CA ASP A 151 18.06 -8.45 21.70
C ASP A 151 17.03 -8.84 22.77
N TYR A 152 17.43 -9.81 23.59
CA TYR A 152 16.90 -9.95 24.94
C TYR A 152 17.45 -8.80 25.78
N SER A 153 16.62 -7.82 26.13
CA SER A 153 16.92 -6.89 27.21
C SER A 153 16.23 -7.40 28.47
N SER A 154 16.97 -8.16 29.27
CA SER A 154 16.68 -8.39 30.68
C SER A 154 17.09 -7.13 31.45
N GLU A 155 16.12 -6.42 31.98
CA GLU A 155 16.33 -5.46 33.07
C GLU A 155 15.89 -6.15 34.37
N ASP A 156 16.88 -6.72 35.07
CA ASP A 156 16.84 -6.89 36.52
C ASP A 156 17.38 -5.59 37.15
N GLU A 157 16.58 -4.97 38.02
CA GLU A 157 17.01 -4.37 39.30
C GLU A 157 15.84 -4.30 40.28
#